data_AF-A0A955HCD3-F1
#
_entry.id   AF-A0A955HCD3-F1
#
_cell.length_a   1.000
_cell.length_b   1.000
_cell.length_c   1.000
_cell.angle_alpha   90.00
_cell.angle_beta   90.00
_cell.angle_gamma   90.00
#
_symmetry.space_group_name_H-M   'P 1'
#
loop_
_entity.id
_entity.type
_entity.pdbx_description
1 polymer ?
#
loop_
_entity_poly.entity_id
_entity_poly.type
_entity_poly.pdbx_seq_one_letter_code
_entity_poly.pdbx_strand_id
1 'polypeptide(L)'
;MTMYQGNWKCSACGGTITELPFQPRSESGLTCRTCWSQKNQPVTANSPTEVPPYDIPEEAGLASEPMADDGFGADAIPVAPGEKPRFSGEWECAGCGTTITSLPFQPRDTSNLKCLDCFKASKQ
;
A
#
# COMPACT_ATOMS: atom_id res chain seq x y z
N MET A 1 -20.18 -18.18 -19.59
CA MET A 1 -19.14 -18.04 -18.54
C MET A 1 -18.58 -19.42 -18.25
N THR A 2 -17.37 -19.72 -18.69
CA THR A 2 -16.77 -21.05 -18.47
C THR A 2 -16.20 -21.08 -17.04
N MET A 3 -16.89 -21.78 -16.13
CA MET A 3 -16.37 -22.10 -14.81
C MET A 3 -15.53 -23.37 -14.94
N TYR A 4 -14.30 -23.33 -14.44
CA TYR A 4 -13.43 -24.47 -14.36
C TYR A 4 -13.63 -25.12 -12.99
N GLN A 5 -13.96 -26.41 -12.99
CA GLN A 5 -14.08 -27.24 -11.80
C GLN A 5 -12.87 -28.17 -11.68
N GLY A 6 -12.28 -28.27 -10.49
CA GLY A 6 -11.07 -29.06 -10.24
C GLY A 6 -10.70 -29.07 -8.76
N ASN A 7 -9.70 -29.86 -8.36
CA ASN A 7 -9.26 -29.92 -6.96
C ASN A 7 -7.89 -29.21 -6.83
N TRP A 8 -7.91 -27.89 -6.70
CA TRP A 8 -6.67 -27.10 -6.59
C TRP A 8 -6.37 -26.73 -5.14
N LYS A 9 -5.08 -26.60 -4.80
CA LYS A 9 -4.66 -26.16 -3.48
C LYS A 9 -4.29 -24.68 -3.48
N CYS A 10 -4.84 -23.94 -2.52
CA CYS A 10 -4.42 -22.57 -2.27
C CYS A 10 -2.98 -22.57 -1.73
N SER A 11 -2.05 -21.89 -2.40
CA SER A 11 -0.68 -21.75 -1.92
C SER A 11 -0.55 -20.86 -0.67
N ALA A 12 -1.57 -20.04 -0.36
CA ALA A 12 -1.55 -19.13 0.79
C ALA A 12 -2.14 -19.75 2.07
N CYS A 13 -3.26 -20.48 1.96
CA CYS A 13 -3.97 -21.04 3.12
C CYS A 13 -4.07 -22.58 3.10
N GLY A 14 -3.59 -23.25 2.05
CA GLY A 14 -3.72 -24.70 1.89
C GLY A 14 -5.14 -25.20 1.59
N GLY A 15 -6.14 -24.31 1.53
CA GLY A 15 -7.53 -24.65 1.29
C GLY A 15 -7.78 -25.19 -0.13
N THR A 16 -8.70 -26.15 -0.23
CA THR A 16 -9.12 -26.75 -1.50
C THR A 16 -10.04 -25.81 -2.26
N ILE A 17 -9.75 -25.57 -3.53
CA ILE A 17 -10.52 -24.71 -4.43
C ILE A 17 -11.17 -25.63 -5.47
N THR A 18 -12.50 -25.64 -5.50
CA THR A 18 -13.29 -26.51 -6.37
C THR A 18 -13.71 -25.86 -7.67
N GLU A 19 -13.80 -24.52 -7.71
CA GLU A 19 -14.37 -23.75 -8.80
C GLU A 19 -13.62 -22.44 -9.03
N LEU A 20 -13.21 -22.19 -10.27
CA LEU A 20 -12.51 -20.97 -10.68
C LEU A 20 -13.05 -20.43 -12.03
N PRO A 21 -13.16 -19.10 -12.19
CA PRO A 21 -13.62 -18.47 -13.43
C PRO A 21 -12.52 -18.39 -14.51
N PHE A 22 -11.32 -18.92 -14.24
CA PHE A 22 -10.18 -18.96 -15.16
C PHE A 22 -9.53 -20.33 -15.10
N GLN A 23 -8.92 -20.76 -16.21
CA GLN A 23 -8.18 -22.02 -16.25
C GLN A 23 -6.82 -21.83 -15.55
N PRO A 24 -6.56 -22.53 -14.43
CA PRO A 24 -5.30 -22.38 -13.73
C PRO A 24 -4.17 -23.03 -14.52
N ARG A 25 -3.08 -22.27 -14.74
CA ARG A 25 -1.90 -22.76 -15.47
C ARG A 25 -1.05 -23.73 -14.64
N SER A 26 -1.08 -23.62 -13.32
CA SER A 26 -0.37 -24.47 -12.35
C SER A 26 -0.96 -24.29 -10.95
N GLU A 27 -0.73 -25.24 -10.04
CA GLU A 27 -1.09 -25.13 -8.61
C GLU A 27 -0.18 -24.18 -7.82
N SER A 28 1.04 -23.95 -8.32
CA SER A 28 2.03 -23.08 -7.70
C SER A 28 1.64 -21.60 -7.88
N GLY A 29 1.35 -20.92 -6.77
CA GLY A 29 0.95 -19.50 -6.77
C GLY A 29 -0.55 -19.28 -6.92
N LEU A 30 -1.36 -20.33 -6.85
CA LEU A 30 -2.81 -20.23 -6.94
C LEU A 30 -3.39 -19.86 -5.56
N THR A 31 -4.15 -18.76 -5.50
CA THR A 31 -4.78 -18.28 -4.25
C THR A 31 -6.30 -18.38 -4.33
N CYS A 32 -6.95 -18.77 -3.24
CA CYS A 32 -8.41 -18.79 -3.18
C CYS A 32 -8.99 -17.36 -3.22
N ARG A 33 -10.28 -17.26 -3.54
CA ARG A 33 -11.00 -15.97 -3.62
C ARG A 33 -10.86 -15.17 -2.34
N THR A 34 -10.86 -15.82 -1.18
CA THR A 34 -10.70 -15.17 0.13
C THR A 34 -9.32 -14.53 0.29
N CYS A 35 -8.24 -15.28 0.00
CA CYS A 35 -6.87 -14.76 0.07
C CYS A 35 -6.62 -13.67 -0.97
N TRP A 36 -7.15 -13.85 -2.18
CA TRP A 36 -7.04 -12.84 -3.24
C TRP A 36 -7.78 -11.55 -2.88
N SER A 37 -9.00 -11.66 -2.36
CA SER A 37 -9.77 -10.52 -1.85
C SER A 37 -9.02 -9.81 -0.73
N GLN A 38 -8.47 -10.54 0.25
CA GLN A 38 -7.71 -9.95 1.36
C GLN A 38 -6.44 -9.23 0.89
N LYS A 39 -5.71 -9.81 -0.07
CA LYS A 39 -4.51 -9.19 -0.66
C LYS A 39 -4.82 -7.92 -1.45
N ASN A 40 -5.99 -7.88 -2.11
CA ASN A 40 -6.42 -6.74 -2.89
C ASN A 40 -7.33 -5.77 -2.10
N GLN A 41 -7.63 -6.05 -0.82
CA GLN A 41 -8.32 -5.08 0.00
C GLN A 41 -7.36 -3.91 0.25
N PRO A 42 -7.75 -2.67 -0.07
CA PRO A 42 -7.02 -1.53 0.44
C PRO A 42 -7.14 -1.64 1.96
N VAL A 43 -6.02 -1.88 2.65
CA VAL A 43 -5.93 -1.69 4.09
C VAL A 43 -6.25 -0.22 4.36
N THR A 44 -7.52 0.09 4.50
CA THR A 44 -7.96 1.33 5.14
C THR A 44 -7.43 1.21 6.55
N ALA A 45 -6.28 1.85 6.76
CA ALA A 45 -5.67 2.07 8.06
C ALA A 45 -6.72 2.71 8.96
N ASN A 46 -7.43 1.87 9.70
CA ASN A 46 -8.29 2.21 10.83
C ASN A 46 -8.36 0.95 11.70
N SER A 47 -7.20 0.54 12.22
CA SER A 47 -7.17 -0.10 13.53
C SER A 47 -6.95 1.02 14.53
N PRO A 48 -7.88 1.29 15.47
CA PRO A 48 -7.53 2.06 16.64
C PRO A 48 -6.49 1.24 17.40
N THR A 49 -5.25 1.70 17.37
CA THR A 49 -4.25 1.29 18.35
C THR A 49 -4.76 1.79 19.70
N GLU A 50 -5.49 0.93 20.40
CA GLU A 50 -5.75 1.08 21.82
C GLU A 50 -4.39 0.96 22.52
N VAL A 51 -3.77 2.11 22.79
CA VAL A 51 -2.65 2.20 23.71
C VAL A 51 -3.23 2.07 25.11
N PRO A 52 -2.89 1.02 25.89
CA PRO A 52 -3.26 1.01 27.30
C PRO A 52 -2.54 2.20 27.98
N PRO A 53 -3.22 2.96 28.86
CA PRO A 53 -2.58 4.06 29.58
C PRO A 53 -1.52 3.47 30.50
N TYR A 54 -0.25 3.62 30.12
CA TYR A 54 0.87 3.35 30.99
C TYR A 54 1.02 4.54 31.92
N ASP A 55 0.63 4.30 33.17
CA ASP A 55 0.90 5.13 34.34
C ASP A 55 2.42 5.37 34.41
N ILE A 56 2.84 6.62 34.17
CA ILE A 56 4.23 7.05 34.35
C ILE A 56 4.29 7.71 35.73
N PRO A 57 4.86 7.04 36.76
CA PRO A 57 5.13 7.71 38.02
C PRO A 57 6.21 8.78 37.81
N GLU A 58 5.80 10.01 38.08
CA GLU A 58 6.61 11.24 38.05
C GLU A 58 7.57 11.27 39.25
N GLU A 59 8.63 10.46 39.24
CA GLU A 59 9.61 10.55 40.32
C GLU A 59 10.99 10.02 39.92
N ALA A 60 11.83 10.95 39.45
CA ALA A 60 13.15 11.24 40.04
C ALA A 60 14.03 11.95 39.01
N GLY A 61 14.37 13.20 39.32
CA GLY A 61 15.34 13.98 38.55
C GLY A 61 16.79 13.54 38.76
N LEU A 62 17.61 13.98 37.80
CA LEU A 62 19.03 14.35 37.90
C LEU A 62 20.05 13.25 38.27
N ALA A 63 20.87 12.85 37.29
CA ALA A 63 22.21 13.44 37.03
C ALA A 63 23.24 12.41 36.49
N SER A 64 24.05 12.87 35.53
CA SER A 64 25.40 12.42 35.15
C SER A 64 25.53 11.04 34.48
N GLU A 65 26.19 10.78 33.36
CA GLU A 65 27.18 11.49 32.52
C GLU A 65 27.36 10.63 31.22
N PRO A 66 28.10 11.11 30.19
CA PRO A 66 27.98 10.65 28.80
C PRO A 66 28.87 9.43 28.49
N MET A 67 28.37 8.51 27.64
CA MET A 67 29.24 7.62 26.89
C MET A 67 29.07 7.88 25.39
N ALA A 68 30.20 8.27 24.81
CA ALA A 68 30.43 8.63 23.43
C ALA A 68 30.86 7.41 22.61
N ASP A 69 30.77 7.59 21.28
CA ASP A 69 31.33 6.77 20.19
C ASP A 69 30.57 5.45 19.98
N ASP A 70 30.23 5.01 18.77
CA ASP A 70 31.01 5.03 17.54
C ASP A 70 30.15 5.45 16.33
N GLY A 71 30.73 6.33 15.50
CA GLY A 71 30.17 6.66 14.19
C GLY A 71 30.20 5.49 13.21
N PHE A 72 29.05 5.23 12.58
CA PHE A 72 29.02 4.60 11.26
C PHE A 72 28.21 5.46 10.30
N GLY A 73 28.93 6.20 9.46
CA GLY A 73 28.65 6.32 8.04
C GLY A 73 27.33 6.97 7.64
N ALA A 74 27.46 8.23 7.24
CA ALA A 74 26.59 8.92 6.29
C ALA A 74 26.06 8.03 5.14
N ASP A 75 24.88 8.43 4.65
CA ASP A 75 24.18 7.96 3.45
C ASP A 75 23.34 6.67 3.57
N ALA A 76 22.31 6.75 4.41
CA ALA A 76 21.02 6.18 4.04
C ALA A 76 19.90 7.10 4.54
N ILE A 77 19.32 7.87 3.62
CA ILE A 77 17.96 8.40 3.80
C ILE A 77 17.10 7.22 4.25
N PRO A 78 16.46 7.24 5.44
CA PRO A 78 15.54 6.19 5.81
C PRO A 78 14.35 6.30 4.86
N VAL A 79 14.35 5.50 3.79
CA VAL A 79 13.15 5.27 2.98
C VAL A 79 12.19 4.53 3.88
N ALA A 80 11.31 5.30 4.51
CA ALA A 80 10.16 4.81 5.24
C ALA A 80 9.39 3.82 4.34
N PRO A 81 9.19 2.56 4.76
CA PRO A 81 8.41 1.60 4.01
C PRO A 81 6.92 1.94 4.17
N GLY A 82 6.45 2.92 3.38
CA GLY A 82 5.05 3.36 3.46
C GLY A 82 4.66 4.51 2.54
N GLU A 83 5.60 5.20 1.90
CA GLU A 83 5.26 6.31 1.02
C GLU A 83 5.03 5.84 -0.41
N LYS A 84 3.74 5.73 -0.76
CA LYS A 84 3.28 5.68 -2.16
C LYS A 84 3.99 6.81 -2.91
N PRO A 85 4.81 6.53 -3.94
CA PRO A 85 5.61 7.54 -4.59
C PRO A 85 4.69 8.64 -5.14
N ARG A 86 4.87 9.85 -4.60
CA ARG A 86 4.20 11.05 -5.07
C ARG A 86 5.12 11.61 -6.15
N PHE A 87 4.68 11.54 -7.39
CA PHE A 87 5.41 12.12 -8.51
C PHE A 87 5.09 13.60 -8.55
N SER A 88 6.11 14.44 -8.48
CA SER A 88 6.00 15.87 -8.72
C SER A 88 6.54 16.21 -10.09
N GLY A 89 5.77 16.99 -10.85
CA GLY A 89 6.07 17.35 -12.23
C GLY A 89 5.06 18.38 -12.72
N GLU A 90 5.21 18.90 -13.93
CA GLU A 90 4.34 19.94 -14.48
C GLU A 90 3.47 19.33 -15.58
N TRP A 91 2.27 18.83 -15.22
CA TRP A 91 1.35 18.17 -16.17
C TRP A 91 0.07 18.97 -16.36
N GLU A 92 -0.50 18.92 -17.56
CA GLU A 92 -1.73 19.65 -17.87
C GLU A 92 -2.95 18.72 -17.81
N CYS A 93 -4.00 19.16 -17.11
CA CYS A 93 -5.26 18.44 -16.99
C CYS A 93 -6.06 18.51 -18.31
N ALA A 94 -6.32 17.38 -18.96
CA ALA A 94 -7.12 17.32 -20.20
C ALA A 94 -8.60 17.74 -20.02
N GLY A 95 -9.14 17.71 -18.79
CA GLY A 95 -10.52 18.12 -18.52
C GLY A 95 -10.68 19.58 -18.11
N CYS A 96 -9.65 20.15 -17.49
CA CYS A 96 -9.73 21.41 -16.75
C CYS A 96 -8.61 22.41 -17.11
N GLY A 97 -7.61 22.00 -17.89
CA GLY A 97 -6.45 22.81 -18.27
C GLY A 97 -5.52 23.17 -17.12
N THR A 98 -5.79 22.70 -15.90
CA THR A 98 -5.01 23.07 -14.72
C THR A 98 -3.69 22.31 -14.66
N THR A 99 -2.63 23.01 -14.28
CA THR A 99 -1.31 22.43 -14.01
C THR A 99 -1.34 21.59 -12.73
N ILE A 100 -1.00 20.31 -12.84
CA ILE A 100 -0.95 19.35 -11.74
C ILE A 100 0.50 19.15 -11.35
N THR A 101 0.81 19.42 -10.08
CA THR A 101 2.18 19.42 -9.54
C THR A 101 2.52 18.20 -8.68
N SER A 102 1.53 17.37 -8.33
CA SER A 102 1.73 16.17 -7.53
C SER A 102 0.69 15.10 -7.84
N LEU A 103 1.13 13.91 -8.24
CA LEU A 103 0.29 12.75 -8.56
C LEU A 103 0.77 11.49 -7.83
N PRO A 104 -0.15 10.62 -7.36
CA PRO A 104 0.20 9.36 -6.70
C PRO A 104 0.59 8.23 -7.68
N PHE A 105 0.59 8.52 -8.98
CA PHE A 105 1.02 7.62 -10.05
C PHE A 105 1.85 8.42 -11.06
N GLN A 106 2.80 7.75 -11.72
CA GLN A 106 3.57 8.38 -12.78
C GLN A 106 2.73 8.38 -14.06
N PRO A 107 2.33 9.54 -14.59
CA PRO A 107 1.55 9.60 -15.81
C PRO A 107 2.42 9.15 -17.00
N ARG A 108 1.85 8.26 -17.84
CA ARG A 108 2.49 7.82 -19.08
C ARG A 108 2.28 8.81 -20.23
N ASP A 109 1.16 9.52 -20.22
CA ASP A 109 0.74 10.43 -21.28
C ASP A 109 -0.05 11.62 -20.69
N THR A 110 0.13 12.83 -21.24
CA THR A 110 -0.58 14.05 -20.81
C THR A 110 -1.93 14.24 -21.52
N SER A 111 -2.15 13.60 -22.68
CA SER A 111 -3.37 13.81 -23.49
C SER A 111 -4.68 13.35 -22.86
N ASN A 112 -4.66 12.43 -21.89
CA ASN A 112 -5.86 11.99 -21.15
C ASN A 112 -5.71 12.18 -19.64
N LEU A 113 -4.75 13.00 -19.23
CA LEU A 113 -4.39 13.15 -17.84
C LEU A 113 -5.44 14.00 -17.13
N LYS A 114 -6.14 13.41 -16.17
CA LYS A 114 -7.16 14.09 -15.36
C LYS A 114 -6.59 14.39 -13.99
N CYS A 115 -6.89 15.57 -13.44
CA CYS A 115 -6.60 15.87 -12.04
C CYS A 115 -7.43 14.95 -11.11
N LEU A 116 -7.03 14.85 -9.84
CA LEU A 116 -7.73 14.03 -8.85
C LEU A 116 -9.21 14.41 -8.72
N ASP A 117 -9.55 15.68 -8.93
CA ASP A 117 -10.92 16.19 -8.86
C ASP A 117 -11.75 15.71 -10.06
N CYS A 118 -11.27 15.93 -11.29
CA CYS A 118 -11.91 15.44 -12.51
C CYS A 118 -12.00 13.90 -12.53
N PHE A 119 -11.01 13.19 -11.99
CA PHE A 119 -11.05 11.73 -11.90
C PHE A 119 -12.11 11.26 -10.91
N LYS A 120 -12.23 11.88 -9.73
CA LYS A 120 -13.31 11.58 -8.77
C LYS A 120 -14.69 11.92 -9.33
N ALA A 121 -14.83 13.05 -10.03
CA ALA A 121 -16.06 13.43 -10.70
C ALA A 121 -16.44 12.47 -11.85
N SER A 122 -15.46 11.86 -12.52
CA SER A 122 -15.71 10.87 -13.59
C SER A 122 -16.05 9.46 -13.07
N LYS A 123 -15.80 9.17 -11.79
CA LYS A 123 -15.92 7.83 -11.20
C LYS A 123 -17.09 7.69 -10.21
N GLN A 124 -17.68 8.82 -9.81
CA GLN A 124 -18.98 8.89 -9.13
C GLN A 124 -20.11 8.85 -10.16
#